data_AF-A0AAW8UUC0-F1
#
_entry.id   AF-A0AAW8UUC0-F1
#
_cell.length_a   1.000
_cell.length_b   1.000
_cell.length_c   1.000
_cell.angle_alpha   90.00
_cell.angle_beta   90.00
_cell.angle_gamma   90.00
#
_symmetry.space_group_name_H-M   'P 1'
#
loop_
_entity.id
_entity.type
_entity.pdbx_description
1 polymer ?
#
loop_
_entity_poly.entity_id
_entity_poly.type
_entity_poly.pdbx_seq_one_letter_code
_entity_poly.pdbx_strand_id
1 'polypeptide(L)'
;MDLTNQRVVFTGTLQQMTRTQAIGLVHSLNGHCQSSVTSKTNFLVCGQYSKSLFDDSLYTKKEQTARDLIALGHEITILSEVEFYALISQQLKEWQRYL
;
A
#
# COMPACT_ATOMS: atom_id res chain seq x y z
N MET A 1 -8.91 -8.44 -7.49
CA MET A 1 -7.58 -8.07 -6.94
C MET A 1 -7.68 -8.32 -5.45
N ASP A 2 -6.69 -8.96 -4.85
CA ASP A 2 -6.65 -9.26 -3.42
C ASP A 2 -5.21 -9.13 -2.91
N LEU A 3 -4.99 -9.34 -1.61
CA LEU A 3 -3.67 -9.23 -0.98
C LEU A 3 -2.94 -10.57 -0.83
N THR A 4 -3.50 -11.68 -1.27
CA THR A 4 -2.94 -13.02 -1.03
C THR A 4 -1.63 -13.20 -1.81
N ASN A 5 -0.54 -13.50 -1.09
CA ASN A 5 0.84 -13.57 -1.58
C ASN A 5 1.40 -12.26 -2.16
N GLN A 6 0.71 -11.13 -1.96
CA GLN A 6 1.12 -9.84 -2.50
C GLN A 6 2.06 -9.10 -1.54
N ARG A 7 2.99 -8.33 -2.12
CA ARG A 7 3.93 -7.50 -1.36
C ARG A 7 3.46 -6.05 -1.29
N VAL A 8 3.23 -5.57 -0.07
CA VAL A 8 2.67 -4.25 0.22
C VAL A 8 3.71 -3.37 0.92
N VAL A 9 3.91 -2.16 0.42
CA VAL A 9 4.67 -1.11 1.09
C VAL A 9 3.72 0.01 1.44
N PHE A 10 3.91 0.62 2.59
CA PHE A 10 3.11 1.77 3.02
C PHE A 10 3.99 3.02 3.13
N THR A 11 3.51 4.16 2.65
CA THR A 11 4.16 5.48 2.75
C THR A 11 3.20 6.51 3.34
N GLY A 12 3.73 7.57 3.96
CA GLY A 12 2.94 8.57 4.70
C GLY A 12 2.29 8.03 5.99
N THR A 13 1.44 8.85 6.59
CA THR A 13 0.67 8.58 7.80
C THR A 13 -0.74 8.13 7.42
N LEU A 14 -1.12 6.93 7.84
CA LEU A 14 -2.48 6.45 7.71
C LEU A 14 -3.36 7.14 8.76
N GLN A 15 -4.54 7.59 8.38
CA GLN A 15 -5.43 8.38 9.24
C GLN A 15 -6.43 7.50 10.01
N GLN A 16 -6.91 6.42 9.41
CA GLN A 16 -7.95 5.57 10.01
C GLN A 16 -7.38 4.45 10.88
N MET A 17 -6.15 4.02 10.61
CA MET A 17 -5.50 2.92 11.32
C MET A 17 -4.04 3.23 11.60
N THR A 18 -3.54 2.73 12.73
CA THR A 18 -2.09 2.71 12.95
C THR A 18 -1.42 1.81 11.92
N ARG A 19 -0.15 2.11 11.61
CA ARG A 19 0.64 1.28 10.70
C ARG A 19 0.68 -0.18 11.14
N THR A 20 0.79 -0.43 12.44
CA THR A 20 0.80 -1.78 13.02
C THR A 20 -0.50 -2.52 12.75
N GLN A 21 -1.66 -1.87 12.91
CA GLN A 21 -2.95 -2.50 12.61
C GLN A 21 -3.09 -2.79 11.11
N ALA A 22 -2.67 -1.87 10.24
CA ALA A 22 -2.69 -2.08 8.79
C ALA A 22 -1.80 -3.26 8.37
N ILE A 23 -0.60 -3.39 8.95
CA ILE A 23 0.30 -4.54 8.74
C ILE A 23 -0.37 -5.84 9.21
N GLY A 24 -1.03 -5.82 10.38
CA GLY A 24 -1.79 -6.96 10.90
C GLY A 24 -2.85 -7.44 9.91
N LEU A 25 -3.64 -6.52 9.34
CA LEU A 25 -4.66 -6.86 8.33
C LEU A 25 -4.05 -7.49 7.07
N VAL A 26 -2.97 -6.92 6.54
CA VAL A 26 -2.29 -7.49 5.36
C VAL A 26 -1.84 -8.93 5.64
N HIS A 27 -1.26 -9.19 6.82
CA HIS A 27 -0.84 -10.53 7.20
C HIS A 27 -2.02 -11.50 7.39
N SER A 28 -3.12 -11.05 8.00
CA SER A 28 -4.34 -11.87 8.15
C SER A 28 -4.96 -12.26 6.80
N LEU A 29 -4.68 -11.51 5.73
CA LEU A 29 -5.14 -11.77 4.36
C LEU A 29 -4.07 -12.48 3.50
N ASN A 30 -3.08 -13.11 4.14
CA ASN A 30 -1.96 -13.81 3.50
C ASN A 30 -1.06 -12.92 2.63
N GLY A 31 -1.02 -11.61 2.89
CA GLY A 31 -0.08 -10.67 2.28
C GLY A 31 1.21 -10.48 3.08
N HIS A 32 2.17 -9.78 2.48
CA HIS A 32 3.47 -9.49 3.09
C HIS A 32 3.79 -8.00 3.05
N CYS A 33 4.09 -7.41 4.20
CA CYS A 33 4.55 -6.03 4.27
C CYS A 33 6.07 -5.91 4.09
N GLN A 34 6.49 -4.85 3.40
CA GLN A 34 7.90 -4.49 3.21
C GLN A 34 8.15 -3.04 3.66
N SER A 35 9.39 -2.75 4.05
CA SER A 35 9.80 -1.40 4.48
C SER A 35 10.18 -0.47 3.32
N SER A 36 10.53 -1.04 2.16
CA SER A 36 11.06 -0.33 1.00
C SER A 36 10.42 -0.83 -0.28
N VAL A 37 10.25 0.08 -1.25
CA VAL A 37 9.75 -0.24 -2.59
C VAL A 37 10.86 -0.92 -3.39
N THR A 38 10.55 -2.05 -4.01
CA THR A 38 11.45 -2.83 -4.85
C THR A 38 10.72 -3.26 -6.12
N SER A 39 11.44 -3.82 -7.11
CA SER A 39 10.82 -4.41 -8.31
C SER A 39 9.87 -5.57 -8.04
N LYS A 40 9.91 -6.16 -6.83
CA LYS A 40 9.00 -7.23 -6.38
C LYS A 40 7.77 -6.71 -5.64
N THR A 41 7.70 -5.40 -5.36
CA THR A 41 6.57 -4.80 -4.66
C THR A 41 5.36 -4.78 -5.58
N ASN A 42 4.21 -5.24 -5.10
CA ASN A 42 2.98 -5.24 -5.90
C ASN A 42 2.14 -3.99 -5.59
N PHE A 43 2.15 -3.54 -4.34
CA PHE A 43 1.33 -2.43 -3.88
C PHE A 43 2.15 -1.41 -3.11
N LEU A 44 1.97 -0.13 -3.45
CA LEU A 44 2.33 0.99 -2.59
C LEU A 44 1.06 1.66 -2.07
N VAL A 45 0.82 1.61 -0.77
CA VAL A 45 -0.30 2.30 -0.12
C VAL A 45 0.18 3.66 0.38
N CYS A 46 -0.38 4.72 -0.17
CA CYS A 46 -0.12 6.11 0.16
C CYS A 46 -1.14 6.61 1.19
N GLY A 47 -0.66 6.80 2.42
CA GLY A 47 -1.32 7.63 3.42
C GLY A 47 -1.02 9.11 3.21
N GLN A 48 -1.53 9.93 4.11
CA GLN A 48 -1.32 11.37 4.07
C GLN A 48 0.11 11.72 4.47
N TYR A 49 0.78 12.57 3.71
CA TYR A 49 2.07 13.13 4.11
C TYR A 49 1.96 14.65 4.14
N SER A 50 2.43 15.26 5.22
CA SER A 50 2.52 16.71 5.31
C SER A 50 3.80 17.16 4.60
N LYS A 51 3.65 17.90 3.50
CA LYS A 51 4.79 18.59 2.90
C LYS A 51 5.35 19.58 3.90
N SER A 52 6.66 19.57 4.06
CA SER A 52 7.36 20.71 4.65
C SER A 52 7.22 21.89 3.70
N LEU A 53 7.15 23.13 4.22
CA LEU A 53 7.16 24.35 3.40
C LEU A 53 8.41 24.46 2.52
N PHE A 54 9.44 23.67 2.82
CA PHE A 54 10.72 23.61 2.11
C PHE A 54 10.85 22.36 1.22
N ASP A 55 9.80 21.56 1.08
CA ASP A 55 9.80 20.35 0.25
C ASP A 55 8.96 20.57 -1.01
N ASP A 56 9.64 20.91 -2.11
CA ASP A 56 9.04 21.06 -3.44
C ASP A 56 8.59 19.72 -4.04
N SER A 57 8.95 18.58 -3.43
CA SER A 57 8.61 17.27 -3.98
C SER A 57 7.09 17.08 -4.02
N LEU A 58 6.57 16.67 -5.18
CA LEU A 58 5.17 16.27 -5.33
C LEU A 58 4.85 14.93 -4.67
N TYR A 59 5.87 14.14 -4.31
CA TYR A 59 5.72 12.77 -3.84
C TYR A 59 6.72 12.43 -2.73
N THR A 60 6.37 11.47 -1.89
CA THR A 60 7.35 10.89 -0.95
C THR A 60 8.45 10.14 -1.71
N LYS A 61 9.64 9.99 -1.12
CA LYS A 61 10.74 9.20 -1.73
C LYS A 61 10.29 7.80 -2.20
N LYS A 62 9.45 7.13 -1.40
CA LYS A 62 8.91 5.79 -1.74
C LYS A 62 7.96 5.84 -2.92
N GLU A 63 7.12 6.86 -3.00
CA GLU A 63 6.20 7.03 -4.13
C GLU A 63 6.97 7.38 -5.41
N GLN A 64 7.99 8.23 -5.32
CA GLN A 64 8.89 8.48 -6.45
C GLN A 64 9.53 7.17 -6.94
N THR A 65 10.13 6.38 -6.04
CA THR A 65 10.71 5.07 -6.42
C THR A 65 9.69 4.12 -7.05
N ALA A 66 8.45 4.08 -6.55
CA ALA A 66 7.40 3.27 -7.15
C ALA A 66 7.07 3.73 -8.58
N ARG A 67 6.95 5.05 -8.80
CA ARG A 67 6.70 5.63 -10.14
C ARG A 67 7.85 5.35 -11.11
N ASP A 68 9.08 5.46 -10.64
CA ASP A 68 10.27 5.15 -11.45
C ASP A 68 10.27 3.68 -11.88
N LEU A 69 9.94 2.76 -10.97
CA LEU A 69 9.83 1.33 -11.28
C LEU A 69 8.67 1.03 -12.24
N ILE A 70 7.53 1.70 -12.09
CA ILE A 70 6.41 1.60 -13.05
C ILE A 70 6.85 2.07 -14.44
N ALA A 71 7.60 3.18 -14.53
CA ALA A 71 8.14 3.67 -15.80
C ALA A 71 9.14 2.69 -16.44
N LEU A 72 9.83 1.88 -15.63
CA LEU A 72 10.68 0.78 -16.09
C LEU A 72 9.91 -0.50 -16.46
N GLY A 73 8.57 -0.50 -16.35
CA GLY A 73 7.70 -1.61 -16.73
C GLY A 73 7.40 -2.60 -15.59
N HIS A 74 7.70 -2.27 -14.34
CA HIS A 74 7.30 -3.11 -13.21
C HIS A 74 5.83 -2.94 -12.85
N GLU A 75 5.16 -4.05 -12.55
CA GLU A 75 3.75 -4.09 -12.13
C GLU A 75 3.60 -3.68 -10.67
N ILE A 76 3.62 -2.37 -10.41
CA ILE A 76 3.34 -1.81 -9.09
C ILE A 76 2.06 -0.98 -9.17
N THR A 77 1.11 -1.26 -8.28
CA THR A 77 -0.10 -0.46 -8.13
C THR A 77 0.04 0.49 -6.94
N ILE A 78 -0.13 1.78 -7.18
CA ILE A 78 -0.18 2.79 -6.13
C ILE A 78 -1.65 2.93 -5.72
N LEU A 79 -1.93 2.77 -4.43
CA LEU A 79 -3.25 2.86 -3.83
C LEU A 79 -3.26 4.01 -2.81
N SER A 80 -4.33 4.79 -2.79
CA SER A 80 -4.67 5.61 -1.64
C SER A 80 -5.09 4.74 -0.45
N GLU A 81 -5.08 5.34 0.75
CA GLU A 81 -5.62 4.71 1.95
C GLU A 81 -7.09 4.23 1.77
N VAL A 82 -7.91 5.01 1.07
CA VAL A 82 -9.32 4.66 0.82
C VAL A 82 -9.44 3.43 -0.09
N GLU A 83 -8.67 3.37 -1.17
CA GLU A 83 -8.66 2.23 -2.08
C GLU A 83 -8.14 0.96 -1.41
N PHE A 84 -7.12 1.10 -0.55
CA PHE A 84 -6.60 -0.01 0.25
C PHE A 84 -7.68 -0.60 1.17
N TYR A 85 -8.49 0.23 1.84
CA TYR A 85 -9.57 -0.27 2.69
C TYR A 85 -10.73 -0.86 1.89
N ALA A 86 -11.04 -0.30 0.71
CA ALA A 86 -12.04 -0.89 -0.17
C ALA A 86 -11.64 -2.29 -0.62
N LEU A 87 -10.36 -2.47 -1.00
CA LEU A 87 -9.78 -3.77 -1.37
C LEU A 87 -9.89 -4.79 -0.23
N ILE A 88 -9.47 -4.41 0.98
CA ILE A 88 -9.57 -5.28 2.17
C ILE A 88 -11.02 -5.64 2.48
N SER A 89 -11.91 -4.65 2.47
CA SER A 89 -13.32 -4.84 2.79
C SER A 89 -13.99 -5.80 1.80
N GLN A 90 -13.62 -5.71 0.52
CA GLN A 90 -14.12 -6.64 -0.49
C GLN A 90 -13.60 -8.05 -0.27
N GLN A 91 -12.29 -8.22 -0.05
CA GLN A 91 -11.69 -9.53 0.17
C GLN A 91 -12.27 -10.25 1.40
N LEU A 92 -12.51 -9.51 2.50
CA LEU A 92 -13.15 -10.05 3.70
C LEU A 92 -14.59 -10.51 3.47
N LYS A 93 -15.38 -9.76 2.69
CA LYS A 93 -16.75 -10.15 2.33
C LYS A 93 -16.77 -11.43 1.50
N GLU A 94 -15.81 -11.57 0.58
CA GLU A 94 -15.66 -12.78 -0.22
C GLU A 94 -15.36 -13.98 0.67
N TRP A 95 -14.44 -13.85 1.64
CA TRP A 95 -14.13 -14.91 2.60
C TRP A 95 -15.32 -15.33 3.46
N GLN A 96 -16.10 -14.36 3.95
CA GLN A 96 -17.31 -14.63 4.73
C GLN A 96 -18.37 -15.42 3.95
N ARG A 97 -18.37 -15.35 2.62
CA ARG A 97 -19.29 -16.11 1.78
C ARG A 97 -18.98 -17.61 1.76
N TYR A 98 -17.75 -18.00 2.12
CA TYR A 98 -17.31 -19.40 2.15
C TYR A 98 -17.29 -20.00 3.57
N LEU A 99 -17.72 -19.24 4.59
CA LEU A 99 -17.95 -19.68 5.96
C LEU A 99 -19.44 -19.97 6.19
#